data_AF-A0A438ZCX0-F1
#
_entry.id   AF-A0A438ZCX0-F1
#
_cell.length_a   1.000
_cell.length_b   1.000
_cell.length_c   1.000
_cell.angle_alpha   90.00
_cell.angle_beta   90.00
_cell.angle_gamma   90.00
#
_symmetry.space_group_name_H-M   'P 1'
#
loop_
_entity.id
_entity.type
_entity.pdbx_description
1 polymer ?
#
loop_
_entity_poly.entity_id
_entity_poly.type
_entity_poly.pdbx_seq_one_letter_code
_entity_poly.pdbx_strand_id
1 'polypeptide(L)'
;MFFKTYQKLLGTSCLALYLVGCGSDSSEPLVGIEKNSFNSTVKIISKTDNIEIQDLKLNRGNCEHDQNFLVKLIQETANAHLFVSEKEKAIKNHQAKIARLQKDLEELTQHVQQFNNLDKLLENISDILNYKAHGKFELLNKTIDYDATANDFFLAKSLTGIGVFFLDGSSHKYTKNDNPIYVAKRILDNYNYQYEPSKEPPNEKLWNVLDNIIGAIEDTKNPKDYPYINLKELKKLLYSFAVDNHGNSADGFWVKVEKEGFNDYNLYVSKKGLQGLAKLKSMWPSVGKFYFAYLKEAIPRHAKEYTDKQISPEEKSIKANQVKLTEATQDIDKMEKLIKDLESKKNTLSVYLKFGESFTAHYKCQNLIEVGVKTDKGAWTFNFNR
;
A
#
# COMPACT_ATOMS: atom_id res chain seq x y z
N MET A 1 -11.34 -14.39 19.54
CA MET A 1 -11.93 -14.58 20.87
C MET A 1 -11.68 -13.33 21.72
N PHE A 2 -12.40 -12.22 21.48
CA PHE A 2 -12.42 -11.04 22.39
C PHE A 2 -13.65 -10.18 22.03
N PHE A 3 -14.84 -10.75 22.25
CA PHE A 3 -16.12 -10.04 22.26
C PHE A 3 -16.81 -10.46 23.55
N LYS A 4 -16.59 -9.69 24.62
CA LYS A 4 -17.40 -9.60 25.83
C LYS A 4 -16.65 -8.71 26.80
N THR A 5 -17.22 -7.54 27.07
CA THR A 5 -17.26 -6.80 28.35
C THR A 5 -17.27 -5.31 28.03
N TYR A 6 -18.45 -4.74 27.72
CA TYR A 6 -18.78 -3.34 28.00
C TYR A 6 -20.30 -3.21 27.92
N GLN A 7 -20.97 -3.78 28.92
CA GLN A 7 -22.40 -3.62 29.13
C GLN A 7 -22.64 -3.56 30.63
N LYS A 8 -22.46 -2.37 31.21
CA LYS A 8 -22.94 -1.93 32.53
C LYS A 8 -22.49 -0.48 32.74
N LEU A 9 -23.39 0.35 33.28
CA LEU A 9 -23.40 1.82 33.35
C LEU A 9 -23.95 2.38 32.03
N LEU A 10 -25.22 2.78 31.95
CA LEU A 10 -25.82 3.90 32.68
C LEU A 10 -27.28 3.59 33.02
N GLY A 11 -27.54 3.35 34.30
CA GLY A 11 -28.89 3.34 34.87
C GLY A 11 -29.14 4.64 35.64
N THR A 12 -30.42 5.03 35.66
CA THR A 12 -31.08 5.99 36.56
C THR A 12 -30.77 7.48 36.40
N SER A 13 -31.70 8.22 35.78
CA SER A 13 -32.54 9.23 36.47
C SER A 13 -33.29 10.10 35.44
N CYS A 14 -34.51 9.69 35.04
CA CYS A 14 -35.47 10.59 34.40
C CYS A 14 -36.39 11.16 35.48
N LEU A 15 -36.20 12.43 35.83
CA LEU A 15 -37.17 13.19 36.62
C LEU A 15 -38.31 13.61 35.66
N ALA A 16 -39.39 12.83 35.60
CA ALA A 16 -40.59 13.19 34.86
C ALA A 16 -41.44 14.14 35.73
N LEU A 17 -41.44 15.43 35.39
CA LEU A 17 -42.34 16.43 36.00
C LEU A 17 -43.68 16.40 35.26
N TYR A 18 -44.71 15.83 35.88
CA TYR A 18 -46.09 15.97 35.42
C TYR A 18 -46.64 17.33 35.86
N LEU A 19 -47.00 18.19 34.91
CA LEU A 19 -47.60 19.50 35.19
C LEU A 19 -49.00 19.60 34.59
N VAL A 20 -49.86 20.34 35.31
CA VAL A 20 -51.24 20.62 34.95
C VAL A 20 -51.25 21.93 34.15
N GLY A 21 -51.67 21.88 32.89
CA GLY A 21 -51.82 23.08 32.04
C GLY A 21 -53.01 23.95 32.48
N CYS A 22 -52.93 25.25 32.25
CA CYS A 22 -54.03 26.19 32.46
C CYS A 22 -54.65 26.52 31.10
N GLY A 23 -55.90 26.10 30.88
CA GLY A 23 -56.68 26.45 29.70
C GLY A 23 -57.39 27.80 29.85
N SER A 24 -57.76 28.42 28.73
CA SER A 24 -58.60 29.62 28.67
C SER A 24 -60.08 29.34 28.98
N ASP A 25 -60.48 28.07 28.93
CA ASP A 25 -61.75 27.56 29.42
C ASP A 25 -61.44 26.72 30.67
N SER A 26 -62.27 26.84 31.70
CA SER A 26 -62.06 26.29 33.06
C SER A 26 -62.15 24.76 33.17
N SER A 27 -61.65 24.02 32.18
CA SER A 27 -61.64 22.56 32.11
C SER A 27 -60.22 21.99 32.13
N GLU A 28 -60.07 20.77 32.66
CA GLU A 28 -58.76 20.10 32.73
C GLU A 28 -58.15 19.88 31.33
N PRO A 29 -56.81 19.99 31.18
CA PRO A 29 -56.16 19.77 29.89
C PRO A 29 -56.35 18.34 29.39
N LEU A 30 -56.84 18.21 28.14
CA LEU A 30 -57.06 16.92 27.48
C LEU A 30 -55.76 16.27 26.95
N VAL A 31 -54.63 16.97 27.10
CA VAL A 31 -53.28 16.48 26.81
C VAL A 31 -52.35 16.73 28.00
N GLY A 32 -51.35 15.87 28.19
CA GLY A 32 -50.23 16.07 29.12
C GLY A 32 -48.93 16.31 28.37
N ILE A 33 -47.95 16.95 29.00
CA ILE A 33 -46.62 17.14 28.41
C ILE A 33 -45.52 16.65 29.34
N GLU A 34 -44.57 15.92 28.75
CA GLU A 34 -43.28 15.57 29.34
C GLU A 34 -42.16 16.24 28.52
N LYS A 35 -41.34 17.06 29.15
CA LYS A 35 -40.16 17.68 28.52
C LYS A 35 -38.91 16.85 28.86
N ASN A 36 -38.10 16.56 27.86
CA ASN A 36 -36.76 16.02 28.04
C ASN A 36 -35.72 17.02 27.51
N SER A 37 -35.00 17.66 28.44
CA SER A 37 -33.97 18.65 28.12
C SER A 37 -32.69 18.03 27.55
N PHE A 38 -32.41 16.75 27.80
CA PHE A 38 -31.16 16.10 27.36
C PHE A 38 -31.11 15.83 25.87
N ASN A 39 -32.26 15.51 25.26
CA ASN A 39 -32.38 15.21 23.84
C ASN A 39 -33.21 16.26 23.08
N SER A 40 -33.50 17.39 23.72
CA SER A 40 -34.35 18.46 23.20
C SER A 40 -35.68 17.96 22.61
N THR A 41 -36.40 17.14 23.37
CA THR A 41 -37.72 16.62 22.97
C THR A 41 -38.83 17.06 23.92
N VAL A 42 -40.03 17.20 23.37
CA VAL A 42 -41.27 17.29 24.13
C VAL A 42 -42.21 16.18 23.70
N LYS A 43 -42.76 15.47 24.67
CA LYS A 43 -43.71 14.38 24.47
C LYS A 43 -45.09 14.82 24.94
N ILE A 44 -46.05 14.77 24.04
CA ILE A 44 -47.46 15.13 24.26
C ILE A 44 -48.24 13.83 24.40
N ILE A 45 -48.93 13.65 25.52
CA ILE A 45 -49.65 12.42 25.87
C ILE A 45 -51.13 12.73 25.87
N SER A 46 -51.93 11.95 25.15
CA SER A 46 -53.38 12.14 25.14
C SER A 46 -54.02 11.63 26.44
N LYS A 47 -54.91 12.44 27.02
CA LYS A 47 -55.74 12.05 28.17
C LYS A 47 -57.19 11.72 27.79
N THR A 48 -57.50 11.71 26.50
CA THR A 48 -58.83 11.38 25.95
C THR A 48 -58.70 10.59 24.65
N ASP A 49 -59.73 9.86 24.26
CA ASP A 49 -59.73 9.24 22.94
C ASP A 49 -59.96 10.26 21.82
N ASN A 50 -59.40 9.93 20.65
CA ASN A 50 -59.60 10.62 19.38
C ASN A 50 -59.28 12.11 19.45
N ILE A 51 -58.04 12.48 19.81
CA ILE A 51 -57.57 13.86 19.74
C ILE A 51 -56.61 14.01 18.55
N GLU A 52 -56.81 15.03 17.74
CA GLU A 52 -55.92 15.37 16.64
C GLU A 52 -55.06 16.55 17.07
N ILE A 53 -53.76 16.36 17.28
CA ILE A 53 -52.82 17.49 17.39
C ILE A 53 -52.84 18.21 16.05
N GLN A 54 -53.01 19.53 16.04
CA GLN A 54 -53.12 20.36 14.82
C GLN A 54 -51.98 21.37 14.70
N ASP A 55 -51.52 21.93 15.83
CA ASP A 55 -50.43 22.91 15.88
C ASP A 55 -49.56 22.73 17.14
N LEU A 56 -48.27 23.05 17.04
CA LEU A 56 -47.32 23.04 18.14
C LEU A 56 -46.49 24.33 18.11
N LYS A 57 -46.73 25.20 19.09
CA LYS A 57 -46.00 26.45 19.28
C LYS A 57 -45.02 26.33 20.44
N LEU A 58 -43.74 26.38 20.15
CA LEU A 58 -42.69 26.33 21.17
C LEU A 58 -42.28 27.78 21.53
N ASN A 59 -42.29 28.12 22.83
CA ASN A 59 -41.99 29.45 23.36
C ASN A 59 -42.63 30.60 22.55
N ARG A 60 -43.98 30.60 22.45
CA ARG A 60 -44.71 31.62 21.67
C ARG A 60 -44.27 31.76 20.21
N GLY A 61 -43.69 30.70 19.63
CA GLY A 61 -43.20 30.69 18.26
C GLY A 61 -41.79 31.24 18.08
N ASN A 62 -41.05 31.53 19.15
CA ASN A 62 -39.64 31.92 19.07
C ASN A 62 -38.68 30.72 19.02
N CYS A 63 -39.21 29.49 19.15
CA CYS A 63 -38.47 28.25 19.02
C CYS A 63 -38.98 27.48 17.82
N GLU A 64 -38.06 27.09 16.94
CA GLU A 64 -38.40 26.42 15.68
C GLU A 64 -38.58 24.92 15.91
N HIS A 65 -39.71 24.39 15.43
CA HIS A 65 -39.88 22.95 15.22
C HIS A 65 -39.27 22.61 13.86
N ASP A 66 -38.30 21.70 13.79
CA ASP A 66 -37.65 21.34 12.52
C ASP A 66 -38.59 20.43 11.70
N GLN A 67 -39.61 21.01 11.07
CA GLN A 67 -40.56 20.31 10.19
C GLN A 67 -39.86 19.54 9.06
N ASN A 68 -38.64 19.95 8.70
CA ASN A 68 -37.81 19.36 7.66
C ASN A 68 -36.77 18.34 8.18
N PHE A 69 -36.84 17.94 9.45
CA PHE A 69 -35.87 17.01 10.04
C PHE A 69 -35.82 15.66 9.30
N LEU A 70 -36.99 15.07 9.01
CA LEU A 70 -37.07 13.82 8.25
C LEU A 70 -36.43 13.94 6.86
N VAL A 71 -36.68 15.06 6.17
CA VAL A 71 -36.12 15.34 4.83
C VAL A 71 -34.59 15.47 4.90
N LYS A 72 -34.06 16.17 5.91
CA LYS A 72 -32.61 16.29 6.13
C LYS A 72 -31.98 14.93 6.44
N LEU A 73 -32.61 14.12 7.29
CA LEU A 73 -32.11 12.80 7.66
C LEU A 73 -32.09 11.83 6.49
N ILE A 74 -33.12 11.84 5.63
CA ILE A 74 -33.16 11.07 4.39
C ILE A 74 -32.00 11.50 3.46
N GLN A 75 -31.77 12.82 3.33
CA GLN A 75 -30.67 13.34 2.51
C GLN A 75 -29.29 12.95 3.06
N GLU A 76 -29.09 13.05 4.38
CA GLU A 76 -27.86 12.62 5.05
C GLU A 76 -27.60 11.11 4.87
N THR A 77 -28.67 10.31 4.96
CA THR A 77 -28.61 8.86 4.73
C THR A 77 -28.23 8.55 3.27
N ALA A 78 -28.82 9.26 2.31
CA ALA A 78 -28.46 9.12 0.89
C ALA A 78 -27.00 9.50 0.61
N ASN A 79 -26.50 10.57 1.23
CA ASN A 79 -25.11 10.98 1.14
C ASN A 79 -24.16 9.93 1.75
N ALA A 80 -24.55 9.31 2.87
CA ALA A 80 -23.77 8.25 3.50
C ALA A 80 -23.71 6.99 2.61
N HIS A 81 -24.82 6.61 1.96
CA HIS A 81 -24.84 5.53 0.97
C HIS A 81 -23.91 5.81 -0.22
N LEU A 82 -23.86 7.05 -0.70
CA LEU A 82 -22.92 7.47 -1.75
C LEU A 82 -21.46 7.31 -1.29
N PHE A 83 -21.14 7.78 -0.08
CA PHE A 83 -19.82 7.62 0.51
C PHE A 83 -19.41 6.14 0.62
N VAL A 84 -20.32 5.26 1.06
CA VAL A 84 -20.11 3.81 1.12
C VAL A 84 -19.72 3.26 -0.26
N SER A 85 -20.51 3.58 -1.29
CA SER A 85 -20.24 3.16 -2.68
C SER A 85 -18.86 3.62 -3.17
N GLU A 86 -18.45 4.85 -2.86
CA GLU A 86 -17.11 5.36 -3.20
C GLU A 86 -16.00 4.57 -2.51
N LYS A 87 -16.16 4.21 -1.23
CA LYS A 87 -15.18 3.41 -0.49
C LYS A 87 -15.09 1.99 -1.00
N GLU A 88 -16.21 1.35 -1.33
CA GLU A 88 -16.21 0.04 -1.96
C GLU A 88 -15.48 0.05 -3.30
N LYS A 89 -15.74 1.07 -4.13
CA LYS A 89 -15.03 1.25 -5.41
C LYS A 89 -13.53 1.44 -5.20
N ALA A 90 -13.12 2.25 -4.22
CA ALA A 90 -11.72 2.45 -3.88
C ALA A 90 -11.05 1.13 -3.45
N ILE A 91 -11.69 0.34 -2.58
CA ILE A 91 -11.19 -0.96 -2.15
C ILE A 91 -11.00 -1.90 -3.36
N LYS A 92 -12.01 -2.00 -4.24
CA LYS A 92 -11.93 -2.82 -5.46
C LYS A 92 -10.77 -2.39 -6.37
N ASN A 93 -10.53 -1.08 -6.51
CA ASN A 93 -9.42 -0.56 -7.31
C ASN A 93 -8.06 -0.94 -6.72
N HIS A 94 -7.87 -0.79 -5.40
CA HIS A 94 -6.65 -1.21 -4.72
C HIS A 94 -6.43 -2.72 -4.84
N GLN A 95 -7.47 -3.54 -4.66
CA GLN A 95 -7.41 -5.00 -4.85
C GLN A 95 -7.03 -5.38 -6.28
N ALA A 96 -7.59 -4.69 -7.30
CA ALA A 96 -7.23 -4.92 -8.70
C ALA A 96 -5.77 -4.58 -8.98
N LYS A 97 -5.21 -3.53 -8.35
CA LYS A 97 -3.80 -3.18 -8.47
C LYS A 97 -2.90 -4.24 -7.85
N ILE A 98 -3.22 -4.72 -6.65
CA ILE A 98 -2.50 -5.81 -5.99
C ILE A 98 -2.51 -7.08 -6.87
N ALA A 99 -3.69 -7.46 -7.37
CA ALA A 99 -3.83 -8.64 -8.23
C ALA A 99 -3.01 -8.55 -9.51
N ARG A 100 -2.92 -7.36 -10.13
CA ARG A 100 -2.05 -7.13 -11.30
C ARG A 100 -0.58 -7.31 -10.96
N LEU A 101 -0.10 -6.69 -9.86
CA LEU A 101 1.29 -6.84 -9.42
C LEU A 101 1.66 -8.29 -9.13
N GLN A 102 0.78 -9.03 -8.45
CA GLN A 102 0.99 -10.45 -8.16
C GLN A 102 1.05 -11.29 -9.45
N LYS A 103 0.16 -11.00 -10.41
CA LYS A 103 0.15 -11.66 -11.71
C LYS A 103 1.43 -11.38 -12.50
N ASP A 104 1.87 -10.12 -12.57
CA ASP A 104 3.10 -9.74 -13.27
C ASP A 104 4.34 -10.42 -12.65
N LEU A 105 4.38 -10.55 -11.31
CA LEU A 105 5.43 -11.27 -10.61
C LEU A 105 5.43 -12.77 -10.96
N GLU A 106 4.26 -13.40 -11.00
CA GLU A 106 4.12 -14.81 -11.37
C GLU A 106 4.56 -15.03 -12.83
N GLU A 107 4.10 -14.20 -13.77
CA GLU A 107 4.48 -14.25 -15.18
C GLU A 107 5.99 -14.08 -15.36
N LEU A 108 6.60 -13.10 -14.70
CA LEU A 108 8.06 -12.90 -14.73
C LEU A 108 8.81 -14.10 -14.16
N THR A 109 8.34 -14.64 -13.03
CA THR A 109 8.97 -15.80 -12.38
C THR A 109 8.94 -17.01 -13.30
N GLN A 110 7.77 -17.35 -13.86
CA GLN A 110 7.64 -18.47 -14.81
C GLN A 110 8.51 -18.24 -16.06
N HIS A 111 8.52 -17.01 -16.57
CA HIS A 111 9.28 -16.63 -17.75
C HIS A 111 10.79 -16.79 -17.55
N VAL A 112 11.34 -16.39 -16.41
CA VAL A 112 12.77 -16.59 -16.10
C VAL A 112 13.09 -18.08 -15.91
N GLN A 113 12.19 -18.85 -15.30
CA GLN A 113 12.44 -20.27 -15.02
C GLN A 113 12.49 -21.16 -16.27
N GLN A 114 11.79 -20.80 -17.34
CA GLN A 114 11.74 -21.59 -18.57
C GLN A 114 13.09 -21.70 -19.30
N PHE A 115 14.03 -20.78 -19.03
CA PHE A 115 15.33 -20.77 -19.70
C PHE A 115 16.25 -21.86 -19.15
N ASN A 116 16.88 -22.58 -20.08
CA ASN A 116 17.80 -23.69 -19.80
C ASN A 116 19.27 -23.37 -20.11
N ASN A 117 19.55 -22.22 -20.72
CA ASN A 117 20.90 -21.73 -21.00
C ASN A 117 21.00 -20.24 -20.69
N LEU A 118 22.18 -19.84 -20.23
CA LEU A 118 22.51 -18.45 -19.90
C LEU A 118 22.35 -17.52 -21.11
N ASP A 119 22.85 -17.89 -22.30
CA ASP A 119 22.78 -17.00 -23.48
C ASP A 119 21.34 -16.61 -23.82
N LYS A 120 20.42 -17.58 -23.79
CA LYS A 120 19.00 -17.34 -24.10
C LYS A 120 18.33 -16.46 -23.05
N LEU A 121 18.69 -16.65 -21.78
CA LEU A 121 18.21 -15.81 -20.69
C LEU A 121 18.70 -14.36 -20.87
N LEU A 122 19.99 -14.16 -21.13
CA LEU A 122 20.58 -12.83 -21.29
C LEU A 122 20.08 -12.11 -22.55
N GLU A 123 19.96 -12.82 -23.68
CA GLU A 123 19.37 -12.29 -24.92
C GLU A 123 17.95 -11.79 -24.65
N ASN A 124 17.14 -12.61 -23.99
CA ASN A 124 15.77 -12.23 -23.69
C ASN A 124 15.66 -11.07 -22.69
N ILE A 125 16.49 -11.03 -21.65
CA ILE A 125 16.55 -9.88 -20.73
C ILE A 125 16.95 -8.63 -21.51
N SER A 126 17.97 -8.71 -22.36
CA SER A 126 18.40 -7.59 -23.20
C SER A 126 17.26 -7.08 -24.08
N ASP A 127 16.48 -7.97 -24.69
CA ASP A 127 15.31 -7.57 -25.50
C ASP A 127 14.25 -6.85 -24.66
N ILE A 128 13.98 -7.32 -23.43
CA ILE A 128 13.01 -6.70 -22.52
C ILE A 128 13.46 -5.30 -22.07
N LEU A 129 14.77 -5.10 -21.89
CA LEU A 129 15.35 -3.82 -21.46
C LEU A 129 15.47 -2.81 -22.62
N ASN A 130 15.84 -3.27 -23.83
CA ASN A 130 16.09 -2.42 -25.00
C ASN A 130 14.83 -1.88 -25.65
N TYR A 131 13.84 -2.76 -25.86
CA TYR A 131 12.51 -2.27 -26.15
C TYR A 131 11.99 -1.75 -24.82
N LYS A 132 11.66 -0.47 -24.69
CA LYS A 132 10.81 0.00 -23.58
C LYS A 132 9.52 -0.81 -23.63
N ALA A 133 9.54 -2.02 -23.08
CA ALA A 133 8.51 -3.02 -23.29
C ALA A 133 7.35 -2.59 -22.40
N HIS A 134 6.59 -1.62 -22.90
CA HIS A 134 5.44 -0.98 -22.29
C HIS A 134 4.26 -1.94 -22.08
N GLY A 135 4.47 -3.25 -21.88
CA GLY A 135 3.32 -4.14 -21.74
C GLY A 135 3.51 -5.61 -21.42
N LYS A 136 4.72 -6.14 -21.14
CA LYS A 136 4.81 -7.55 -20.69
C LYS A 136 5.72 -7.81 -19.50
N PHE A 137 6.81 -7.06 -19.34
CA PHE A 137 7.72 -7.21 -18.20
C PHE A 137 8.18 -5.85 -17.66
N GLU A 138 7.24 -4.90 -17.56
CA GLU A 138 7.48 -3.61 -16.92
C GLU A 138 8.00 -3.77 -15.49
N LEU A 139 7.58 -4.85 -14.81
CA LEU A 139 8.09 -5.22 -13.50
C LEU A 139 9.61 -5.47 -13.50
N LEU A 140 10.17 -6.09 -14.54
CA LEU A 140 11.61 -6.32 -14.65
C LEU A 140 12.37 -5.00 -14.78
N ASN A 141 11.89 -4.10 -15.64
CA ASN A 141 12.45 -2.77 -15.79
C ASN A 141 12.43 -2.02 -14.45
N LYS A 142 11.28 -1.99 -13.76
CA LYS A 142 11.15 -1.34 -12.45
C LYS A 142 12.01 -1.96 -11.34
N THR A 143 12.31 -3.25 -11.45
CA THR A 143 13.19 -3.97 -10.51
C THR A 143 14.65 -3.58 -10.73
N ILE A 144 15.04 -3.22 -11.95
CA ILE A 144 16.43 -2.90 -12.35
C ILE A 144 16.70 -1.38 -12.32
N ASP A 145 15.68 -0.55 -12.55
CA ASP A 145 15.75 0.92 -12.74
C ASP A 145 15.57 1.74 -11.43
N TYR A 146 15.43 1.11 -10.27
CA TYR A 146 15.05 1.85 -9.06
C TYR A 146 16.22 2.59 -8.39
N ASP A 147 15.97 3.87 -8.08
CA ASP A 147 16.79 4.83 -7.35
C ASP A 147 17.68 4.17 -6.27
N ALA A 148 18.98 4.41 -6.41
CA ALA A 148 20.08 3.80 -5.68
C ALA A 148 19.90 3.77 -4.14
N THR A 149 19.43 2.64 -3.63
CA THR A 149 19.88 2.13 -2.33
C THR A 149 20.82 0.95 -2.53
N ALA A 150 21.76 0.75 -1.59
CA ALA A 150 22.90 -0.15 -1.77
C ALA A 150 22.56 -1.62 -2.11
N ASN A 151 21.34 -2.10 -1.82
CA ASN A 151 20.92 -3.48 -2.13
C ASN A 151 20.37 -3.65 -3.55
N ASP A 152 19.72 -2.63 -4.11
CA ASP A 152 19.15 -2.66 -5.47
C ASP A 152 20.28 -2.52 -6.54
N PHE A 153 21.45 -2.02 -6.11
CA PHE A 153 22.66 -1.90 -6.90
C PHE A 153 23.23 -3.25 -7.35
N PHE A 154 23.05 -4.35 -6.61
CA PHE A 154 23.78 -5.59 -6.90
C PHE A 154 23.22 -6.40 -8.08
N LEU A 155 21.89 -6.49 -8.25
CA LEU A 155 21.30 -7.15 -9.41
C LEU A 155 21.54 -6.32 -10.67
N ALA A 156 21.32 -5.00 -10.59
CA ALA A 156 21.66 -4.08 -11.67
C ALA A 156 23.13 -4.24 -12.05
N LYS A 157 24.06 -4.16 -11.09
CA LYS A 157 25.51 -4.37 -11.28
C LYS A 157 25.80 -5.71 -11.93
N SER A 158 25.19 -6.80 -11.47
CA SER A 158 25.34 -8.13 -12.08
C SER A 158 24.96 -8.10 -13.57
N LEU A 159 23.92 -7.35 -13.94
CA LEU A 159 23.43 -7.24 -15.32
C LEU A 159 24.15 -6.16 -16.15
N THR A 160 24.93 -5.24 -15.54
CA THR A 160 25.56 -4.11 -16.25
C THR A 160 26.48 -4.52 -17.40
N GLY A 161 27.20 -5.65 -17.29
CA GLY A 161 28.06 -6.15 -18.35
C GLY A 161 27.35 -6.73 -19.58
N ILE A 162 26.02 -6.75 -19.62
CA ILE A 162 25.21 -7.13 -20.80
C ILE A 162 25.08 -5.93 -21.78
N GLY A 163 25.69 -4.78 -21.47
CA GLY A 163 25.50 -3.54 -22.23
C GLY A 163 24.29 -2.73 -21.76
N VAL A 164 23.82 -2.95 -20.53
CA VAL A 164 22.64 -2.28 -19.94
C VAL A 164 22.83 -0.75 -19.78
N PHE A 165 24.05 -0.24 -19.99
CA PHE A 165 24.32 1.20 -20.02
C PHE A 165 24.10 1.89 -21.39
N PHE A 166 23.60 1.20 -22.42
CA PHE A 166 23.03 1.88 -23.59
C PHE A 166 21.61 2.38 -23.29
N LEU A 167 21.45 3.16 -22.22
CA LEU A 167 20.26 3.97 -21.95
C LEU A 167 20.18 5.19 -22.90
N ASP A 168 21.02 5.25 -23.94
CA ASP A 168 21.08 6.34 -24.92
C ASP A 168 20.07 6.19 -26.08
N GLY A 169 19.27 5.12 -26.07
CA GLY A 169 18.26 4.87 -27.12
C GLY A 169 18.81 4.22 -28.39
N SER A 170 20.07 3.78 -28.40
CA SER A 170 20.58 2.90 -29.45
C SER A 170 20.06 1.47 -29.27
N SER A 171 19.43 0.92 -30.31
CA SER A 171 18.94 -0.45 -30.34
C SER A 171 20.12 -1.43 -30.44
N HIS A 172 20.77 -1.75 -29.32
CA HIS A 172 21.82 -2.77 -29.30
C HIS A 172 21.18 -4.16 -29.36
N LYS A 173 21.51 -4.96 -30.37
CA LYS A 173 21.05 -6.35 -30.42
C LYS A 173 22.04 -7.24 -29.68
N TYR A 174 21.53 -8.05 -28.74
CA TYR A 174 22.37 -8.99 -28.00
C TYR A 174 23.17 -9.91 -28.94
N THR A 175 24.44 -10.06 -28.63
CA THR A 175 25.39 -10.95 -29.28
C THR A 175 26.10 -11.82 -28.25
N LYS A 176 26.80 -12.86 -28.71
CA LYS A 176 27.61 -13.70 -27.82
C LYS A 176 28.70 -12.92 -27.07
N ASN A 177 29.14 -11.77 -27.60
CA ASN A 177 30.12 -10.91 -26.94
C ASN A 177 29.52 -10.08 -25.79
N ASP A 178 28.21 -10.12 -25.60
CA ASP A 178 27.50 -9.51 -24.47
C ASP A 178 27.31 -10.52 -23.32
N ASN A 179 27.61 -11.80 -23.54
CA ASN A 179 27.66 -12.79 -22.47
C ASN A 179 28.96 -12.62 -21.65
N PRO A 180 28.90 -12.16 -20.38
CA PRO A 180 30.09 -11.95 -19.56
C PRO A 180 30.90 -13.24 -19.37
N ILE A 181 30.22 -14.37 -19.17
CA ILE A 181 30.87 -15.68 -18.97
C ILE A 181 31.65 -16.11 -20.22
N TYR A 182 31.10 -15.86 -21.41
CA TYR A 182 31.78 -16.16 -22.67
C TYR A 182 33.00 -15.25 -22.90
N VAL A 183 32.83 -13.94 -22.68
CA VAL A 183 33.91 -12.95 -22.88
C VAL A 183 35.10 -13.27 -22.00
N ALA A 184 34.88 -13.45 -20.71
CA ALA A 184 35.97 -13.74 -19.79
C ALA A 184 36.57 -15.14 -20.02
N LYS A 185 35.79 -16.14 -20.43
CA LYS A 185 36.36 -17.42 -20.90
C LYS A 185 37.34 -17.22 -22.05
N ARG A 186 36.94 -16.49 -23.09
CA ARG A 186 37.79 -16.20 -24.25
C ARG A 186 39.08 -15.47 -23.84
N ILE A 187 38.98 -14.50 -22.94
CA ILE A 187 40.16 -13.76 -22.42
C ILE A 187 41.07 -14.71 -21.64
N LEU A 188 40.51 -15.55 -20.77
CA LEU A 188 41.25 -16.56 -20.00
C LEU A 188 41.84 -17.67 -20.90
N ASP A 189 41.23 -17.99 -22.03
CA ASP A 189 41.77 -18.98 -22.96
C ASP A 189 42.96 -18.45 -23.77
N ASN A 190 42.94 -17.16 -24.09
CA ASN A 190 44.01 -16.51 -24.84
C ASN A 190 45.24 -16.16 -24.00
N TYR A 191 45.14 -16.19 -22.68
CA TYR A 191 46.28 -15.96 -21.78
C TYR A 191 47.14 -17.22 -21.70
N ASN A 192 48.37 -17.17 -22.22
CA ASN A 192 49.33 -18.26 -22.07
C ASN A 192 49.93 -18.23 -20.65
N TYR A 193 49.44 -19.11 -19.78
CA TYR A 193 49.81 -19.17 -18.35
C TYR A 193 51.21 -19.71 -18.07
N GLN A 194 51.90 -20.26 -19.07
CA GLN A 194 53.12 -21.02 -18.82
C GLN A 194 54.35 -20.13 -18.61
N TYR A 195 54.53 -19.03 -19.35
CA TYR A 195 55.69 -18.15 -19.19
C TYR A 195 55.38 -16.77 -19.76
N GLU A 196 55.54 -15.72 -18.95
CA GLU A 196 55.94 -14.33 -19.27
C GLU A 196 55.28 -13.32 -18.31
N PRO A 197 56.04 -12.80 -17.33
CA PRO A 197 55.64 -11.67 -16.48
C PRO A 197 55.50 -10.33 -17.23
N SER A 198 55.67 -10.30 -18.56
CA SER A 198 55.77 -9.09 -19.38
C SER A 198 54.55 -8.84 -20.27
N LYS A 199 53.44 -9.58 -20.08
CA LYS A 199 52.22 -9.37 -20.85
C LYS A 199 51.34 -8.29 -20.24
N GLU A 200 50.81 -7.42 -21.11
CA GLU A 200 49.84 -6.40 -20.75
C GLU A 200 48.64 -7.01 -20.01
N PRO A 201 48.06 -6.26 -19.05
CA PRO A 201 46.96 -6.73 -18.25
C PRO A 201 45.81 -7.21 -19.14
N PRO A 202 45.07 -8.28 -18.78
CA PRO A 202 43.76 -8.50 -19.37
C PRO A 202 42.96 -7.20 -19.33
N ASN A 203 42.40 -6.82 -20.48
CA ASN A 203 41.78 -5.52 -20.70
C ASN A 203 40.66 -5.19 -19.67
N GLU A 204 40.27 -3.92 -19.63
CA GLU A 204 39.15 -3.38 -18.83
C GLU A 204 37.87 -4.25 -18.92
N LYS A 205 37.63 -4.89 -20.08
CA LYS A 205 36.48 -5.78 -20.29
C LYS A 205 36.51 -7.00 -19.38
N LEU A 206 37.66 -7.57 -19.03
CA LEU A 206 37.72 -8.67 -18.06
C LEU A 206 37.28 -8.17 -16.69
N TRP A 207 37.81 -7.03 -16.24
CA TRP A 207 37.49 -6.49 -14.91
C TRP A 207 35.99 -6.18 -14.77
N ASN A 208 35.38 -5.55 -15.77
CA ASN A 208 33.94 -5.30 -15.79
C ASN A 208 33.12 -6.60 -15.65
N VAL A 209 33.55 -7.68 -16.31
CA VAL A 209 32.90 -9.00 -16.15
C VAL A 209 33.09 -9.57 -14.75
N LEU A 210 34.29 -9.47 -14.18
CA LEU A 210 34.57 -9.98 -12.84
C LEU A 210 33.80 -9.19 -11.78
N ASP A 211 33.61 -7.89 -11.97
CA ASP A 211 32.87 -7.03 -11.06
C ASP A 211 31.37 -7.39 -11.01
N ASN A 212 30.79 -7.83 -12.14
CA ASN A 212 29.43 -8.39 -12.16
C ASN A 212 29.32 -9.67 -11.34
N ILE A 213 30.32 -10.55 -11.44
CA ILE A 213 30.35 -11.80 -10.69
C ILE A 213 30.54 -11.50 -9.19
N ILE A 214 31.35 -10.50 -8.83
CA ILE A 214 31.45 -10.02 -7.44
C ILE A 214 30.09 -9.55 -6.94
N GLY A 215 29.37 -8.73 -7.72
CA GLY A 215 28.02 -8.29 -7.39
C GLY A 215 27.06 -9.46 -7.14
N ALA A 216 27.10 -10.48 -7.99
CA ALA A 216 26.31 -11.70 -7.82
C ALA A 216 26.64 -12.45 -6.52
N ILE A 217 27.93 -12.55 -6.17
CA ILE A 217 28.36 -13.17 -4.91
C ILE A 217 27.90 -12.35 -3.70
N GLU A 218 27.88 -11.02 -3.81
CA GLU A 218 27.48 -10.12 -2.73
C GLU A 218 25.98 -10.12 -2.46
N ASP A 219 25.17 -10.23 -3.51
CA ASP A 219 23.72 -10.33 -3.39
C ASP A 219 23.24 -11.73 -2.95
N THR A 220 24.08 -12.76 -3.14
CA THR A 220 23.74 -14.13 -2.76
C THR A 220 23.44 -14.22 -1.26
N LYS A 221 22.17 -14.49 -0.92
CA LYS A 221 21.73 -14.63 0.49
C LYS A 221 22.25 -15.92 1.13
N ASN A 222 22.28 -17.02 0.37
CA ASN A 222 22.60 -18.35 0.88
C ASN A 222 23.70 -19.01 0.04
N PRO A 223 25.00 -18.79 0.36
CA PRO A 223 26.10 -19.40 -0.38
C PRO A 223 26.06 -20.94 -0.44
N LYS A 224 25.38 -21.58 0.50
CA LYS A 224 25.21 -23.04 0.57
C LYS A 224 24.37 -23.62 -0.56
N ASP A 225 23.58 -22.79 -1.25
CA ASP A 225 22.77 -23.22 -2.40
C ASP A 225 23.63 -23.56 -3.62
N TYR A 226 24.93 -23.21 -3.58
CA TYR A 226 25.91 -23.44 -4.64
C TYR A 226 27.07 -24.33 -4.17
N PRO A 227 26.84 -25.59 -3.76
CA PRO A 227 27.85 -26.45 -3.12
C PRO A 227 29.03 -26.81 -4.04
N TYR A 228 28.88 -26.63 -5.35
CA TYR A 228 29.90 -26.92 -6.36
C TYR A 228 30.92 -25.78 -6.55
N ILE A 229 30.79 -24.68 -5.81
CA ILE A 229 31.73 -23.56 -5.87
C ILE A 229 31.91 -22.91 -4.50
N ASN A 230 33.16 -22.65 -4.14
CA ASN A 230 33.48 -21.90 -2.94
C ASN A 230 33.40 -20.39 -3.21
N LEU A 231 32.23 -19.78 -2.97
CA LEU A 231 32.01 -18.36 -3.25
C LEU A 231 32.93 -17.43 -2.45
N LYS A 232 33.33 -17.81 -1.23
CA LYS A 232 34.26 -17.02 -0.40
C LYS A 232 35.65 -16.98 -1.03
N GLU A 233 36.13 -18.13 -1.49
CA GLU A 233 37.41 -18.25 -2.17
C GLU A 233 37.40 -17.58 -3.54
N LEU A 234 36.31 -17.74 -4.30
CA LEU A 234 36.10 -17.04 -5.56
C LEU A 234 36.14 -15.53 -5.33
N LYS A 235 35.36 -14.98 -4.39
CA LYS A 235 35.34 -13.54 -4.07
C LYS A 235 36.74 -13.02 -3.73
N LYS A 236 37.49 -13.73 -2.88
CA LYS A 236 38.87 -13.37 -2.54
C LYS A 236 39.77 -13.36 -3.78
N LEU A 237 39.65 -14.38 -4.63
CA LEU A 237 40.39 -14.45 -5.88
C LEU A 237 40.03 -13.28 -6.80
N LEU A 238 38.74 -12.96 -6.97
CA LEU A 238 38.26 -11.87 -7.81
C LEU A 238 38.74 -10.48 -7.33
N TYR A 239 38.81 -10.24 -6.02
CA TYR A 239 39.38 -8.98 -5.52
C TYR A 239 40.89 -8.87 -5.68
N SER A 240 41.62 -9.98 -5.80
CA SER A 240 43.06 -9.91 -6.06
C SER A 240 43.38 -9.24 -7.41
N PHE A 241 42.44 -9.28 -8.37
CA PHE A 241 42.58 -8.61 -9.66
C PHE A 241 42.30 -7.10 -9.59
N ALA A 242 41.67 -6.59 -8.53
CA ALA A 242 41.41 -5.17 -8.38
C ALA A 242 42.71 -4.39 -8.17
N VAL A 243 42.78 -3.21 -8.79
CA VAL A 243 43.82 -2.20 -8.56
C VAL A 243 43.19 -1.01 -7.83
N ASP A 244 43.91 -0.45 -6.85
CA ASP A 244 43.54 0.85 -6.30
C ASP A 244 43.89 1.99 -7.28
N ASN A 245 43.51 3.22 -6.93
CA ASN A 245 43.80 4.42 -7.73
C ASN A 245 45.29 4.73 -7.86
N HIS A 246 46.14 4.05 -7.09
CA HIS A 246 47.58 4.14 -7.17
C HIS A 246 48.18 3.01 -8.01
N GLY A 247 47.39 2.05 -8.50
CA GLY A 247 47.83 0.88 -9.26
C GLY A 247 48.33 -0.28 -8.39
N ASN A 248 48.10 -0.25 -7.07
CA ASN A 248 48.45 -1.35 -6.18
C ASN A 248 47.35 -2.43 -6.21
N SER A 249 47.78 -3.69 -6.30
CA SER A 249 46.91 -4.85 -6.06
C SER A 249 46.92 -5.21 -4.58
N ALA A 250 45.76 -5.51 -4.01
CA ALA A 250 45.63 -6.01 -2.64
C ALA A 250 46.46 -7.28 -2.35
N ASP A 251 46.85 -8.03 -3.38
CA ASP A 251 47.48 -9.34 -3.24
C ASP A 251 48.76 -9.51 -4.06
N GLY A 252 49.33 -8.42 -4.58
CA GLY A 252 50.52 -8.48 -5.44
C GLY A 252 50.25 -9.20 -6.75
N PHE A 253 49.01 -9.17 -7.23
CA PHE A 253 48.63 -9.70 -8.54
C PHE A 253 49.32 -8.92 -9.67
N TRP A 254 49.39 -7.59 -9.51
CA TRP A 254 50.01 -6.68 -10.47
C TRP A 254 51.40 -6.25 -10.00
N VAL A 255 52.33 -6.12 -10.95
CA VAL A 255 53.66 -5.53 -10.76
C VAL A 255 53.70 -4.22 -11.53
N LYS A 256 54.10 -3.14 -10.85
CA LYS A 256 54.38 -1.86 -11.50
C LYS A 256 55.80 -1.83 -12.00
N VAL A 257 55.98 -1.33 -13.21
CA VAL A 257 57.28 -1.05 -13.80
C VAL A 257 57.25 0.39 -14.30
N GLU A 258 58.07 1.24 -13.71
CA GLU A 258 58.16 2.66 -14.08
C GLU A 258 58.67 2.80 -15.53
N LYS A 259 58.09 3.75 -16.26
CA LYS A 259 58.59 4.11 -17.60
C LYS A 259 59.77 5.06 -17.44
N GLU A 260 60.90 4.74 -18.06
CA GLU A 260 62.05 5.64 -18.07
C GLU A 260 61.65 7.03 -18.62
N GLY A 261 61.89 8.08 -17.82
CA GLY A 261 61.70 9.48 -18.23
C GLY A 261 60.29 10.05 -18.09
N PHE A 262 59.31 9.31 -17.52
CA PHE A 262 57.95 9.80 -17.28
C PHE A 262 57.47 9.49 -15.85
N ASN A 263 56.56 10.32 -15.30
CA ASN A 263 55.80 9.98 -14.09
C ASN A 263 54.66 8.99 -14.42
N ASP A 264 54.99 7.90 -15.11
CA ASP A 264 54.04 6.91 -15.62
C ASP A 264 54.60 5.48 -15.45
N TYR A 265 53.73 4.48 -15.35
CA TYR A 265 54.11 3.10 -15.10
C TYR A 265 53.28 2.12 -15.95
N ASN A 266 53.91 1.02 -16.33
CA ASN A 266 53.22 -0.14 -16.89
C ASN A 266 52.81 -1.10 -15.77
N LEU A 267 51.64 -1.71 -15.90
CA LEU A 267 51.19 -2.80 -15.05
C LEU A 267 51.41 -4.12 -15.76
N TYR A 268 51.97 -5.09 -15.04
CA TYR A 268 52.20 -6.44 -15.53
C TYR A 268 51.63 -7.48 -14.59
N VAL A 269 51.24 -8.63 -15.11
CA VAL A 269 50.77 -9.75 -14.29
C VAL A 269 51.96 -10.40 -13.58
N SER A 270 51.93 -10.44 -12.25
CA SER A 270 52.97 -11.11 -11.45
C SER A 270 52.91 -12.64 -11.61
N LYS A 271 53.95 -13.35 -11.18
CA LYS A 271 53.91 -14.83 -11.09
C LYS A 271 52.73 -15.33 -10.25
N LYS A 272 52.42 -14.65 -9.14
CA LYS A 272 51.25 -14.94 -8.29
C LYS A 272 49.95 -14.61 -9.03
N GLY A 273 49.94 -13.55 -9.85
CA GLY A 273 48.80 -13.20 -10.70
C GLY A 273 48.52 -14.25 -11.78
N LEU A 274 49.55 -14.79 -12.44
CA LEU A 274 49.40 -15.89 -13.42
C LEU A 274 48.80 -17.14 -12.77
N GLN A 275 49.24 -17.48 -11.55
CA GLN A 275 48.64 -18.56 -10.76
C GLN A 275 47.17 -18.28 -10.42
N GLY A 276 46.85 -17.03 -10.08
CA GLY A 276 45.49 -16.57 -9.83
C GLY A 276 44.58 -16.71 -11.06
N LEU A 277 45.04 -16.31 -12.24
CA LEU A 277 44.29 -16.48 -13.49
C LEU A 277 44.13 -17.95 -13.86
N ALA A 278 45.17 -18.77 -13.72
CA ALA A 278 45.08 -20.21 -13.96
C ALA A 278 44.05 -20.88 -13.04
N LYS A 279 44.04 -20.48 -11.76
CA LYS A 279 43.03 -20.91 -10.78
C LYS A 279 41.63 -20.45 -11.19
N LEU A 280 41.45 -19.18 -11.56
CA LEU A 280 40.18 -18.64 -12.02
C LEU A 280 39.66 -19.39 -13.25
N LYS A 281 40.54 -19.66 -14.22
CA LYS A 281 40.25 -20.46 -15.41
C LYS A 281 39.77 -21.87 -15.05
N SER A 282 40.41 -22.52 -14.09
CA SER A 282 39.98 -23.86 -13.62
C SER A 282 38.59 -23.85 -12.97
N MET A 283 38.23 -22.75 -12.28
CA MET A 283 36.93 -22.58 -11.65
C MET A 283 35.85 -22.11 -12.63
N TRP A 284 36.22 -21.62 -13.81
CA TRP A 284 35.34 -20.89 -14.73
C TRP A 284 34.06 -21.63 -15.13
N PRO A 285 34.07 -22.95 -15.40
CA PRO A 285 32.83 -23.70 -15.65
C PRO A 285 31.83 -23.63 -14.48
N SER A 286 32.33 -23.73 -13.24
CA SER A 286 31.53 -23.59 -12.03
C SER A 286 31.04 -22.16 -11.83
N VAL A 287 31.85 -21.16 -12.20
CA VAL A 287 31.46 -19.73 -12.17
C VAL A 287 30.28 -19.49 -13.12
N GLY A 288 30.34 -19.99 -14.36
CA GLY A 288 29.23 -19.89 -15.30
C GLY A 288 27.95 -20.56 -14.80
N LYS A 289 28.08 -21.77 -14.22
CA LYS A 289 26.95 -22.48 -13.60
C LYS A 289 26.35 -21.70 -12.42
N PHE A 290 27.19 -21.14 -11.56
CA PHE A 290 26.78 -20.26 -10.46
C PHE A 290 26.03 -19.04 -10.97
N TYR A 291 26.63 -18.30 -11.89
CA TYR A 291 26.06 -17.04 -12.39
C TYR A 291 24.69 -17.25 -13.04
N PHE A 292 24.52 -18.31 -13.82
CA PHE A 292 23.22 -18.65 -14.39
C PHE A 292 22.18 -19.01 -13.32
N ALA A 293 22.55 -19.84 -12.35
CA ALA A 293 21.66 -20.23 -11.25
C ALA A 293 21.29 -19.02 -10.37
N TYR A 294 22.25 -18.14 -10.11
CA TYR A 294 22.05 -16.87 -9.41
C TYR A 294 21.02 -16.00 -10.15
N LEU A 295 21.18 -15.73 -11.45
CA LEU A 295 20.23 -14.88 -12.19
C LEU A 295 18.80 -15.46 -12.17
N LYS A 296 18.66 -16.78 -12.27
CA LYS A 296 17.35 -17.45 -12.19
C LYS A 296 16.67 -17.32 -10.82
N GLU A 297 17.45 -17.11 -9.76
CA GLU A 297 16.96 -16.90 -8.40
C GLU A 297 16.74 -15.42 -8.10
N ALA A 298 17.76 -14.61 -8.37
CA ALA A 298 17.83 -13.21 -7.98
C ALA A 298 16.77 -12.38 -8.71
N ILE A 299 16.53 -12.60 -10.00
CA ILE A 299 15.54 -11.82 -10.76
C ILE A 299 14.12 -11.97 -10.13
N PRO A 300 13.58 -13.19 -9.93
CA PRO A 300 12.32 -13.36 -9.22
C PRO A 300 12.33 -12.82 -7.79
N ARG A 301 13.42 -13.01 -7.03
CA ARG A 301 13.52 -12.53 -5.64
C ARG A 301 13.43 -11.00 -5.56
N HIS A 302 14.25 -10.29 -6.34
CA HIS A 302 14.24 -8.83 -6.36
C HIS A 302 12.90 -8.28 -6.89
N ALA A 303 12.31 -8.91 -7.91
CA ALA A 303 10.98 -8.53 -8.39
C ALA A 303 9.90 -8.72 -7.31
N LYS A 304 10.01 -9.78 -6.50
CA LYS A 304 9.13 -10.00 -5.34
C LYS A 304 9.33 -8.93 -4.27
N GLU A 305 10.57 -8.60 -3.92
CA GLU A 305 10.88 -7.54 -2.94
C GLU A 305 10.31 -6.18 -3.38
N TYR A 306 10.46 -5.83 -4.67
CA TYR A 306 9.83 -4.65 -5.25
C TYR A 306 8.29 -4.71 -5.18
N THR A 307 7.71 -5.84 -5.58
CA THR A 307 6.26 -6.06 -5.58
C THR A 307 5.67 -5.91 -4.17
N ASP A 308 6.31 -6.49 -3.16
CA ASP A 308 5.90 -6.41 -1.76
C ASP A 308 5.95 -4.95 -1.25
N LYS A 309 6.99 -4.18 -1.63
CA LYS A 309 7.09 -2.74 -1.33
C LYS A 309 5.91 -1.96 -1.94
N GLN A 310 5.50 -2.30 -3.17
CA GLN A 310 4.38 -1.65 -3.85
C GLN A 310 3.00 -2.08 -3.31
N ILE A 311 2.84 -3.33 -2.85
CA ILE A 311 1.59 -3.85 -2.29
C ILE A 311 1.31 -3.27 -0.90
N SER A 312 2.35 -3.09 -0.06
CA SER A 312 2.21 -2.60 1.31
C SER A 312 1.34 -1.34 1.49
N PRO A 313 1.54 -0.23 0.72
CA PRO A 313 0.69 0.96 0.83
C PRO A 313 -0.76 0.72 0.35
N GLU A 314 -0.97 -0.18 -0.62
CA GLU A 314 -2.30 -0.53 -1.11
C GLU A 314 -3.10 -1.28 -0.04
N GLU A 315 -2.48 -2.24 0.65
CA GLU A 315 -3.10 -2.96 1.77
C GLU A 315 -3.47 -2.03 2.94
N LYS A 316 -2.59 -1.06 3.25
CA LYS A 316 -2.88 -0.03 4.26
C LYS A 316 -4.10 0.81 3.86
N SER A 317 -4.20 1.18 2.58
CA SER A 317 -5.33 1.94 2.05
C SER A 317 -6.64 1.14 2.09
N ILE A 318 -6.60 -0.16 1.77
CA ILE A 318 -7.75 -1.06 1.92
C ILE A 318 -8.21 -1.12 3.36
N LYS A 319 -7.30 -1.37 4.32
CA LYS A 319 -7.64 -1.44 5.76
C LYS A 319 -8.27 -0.13 6.24
N ALA A 320 -7.72 1.02 5.87
CA ALA A 320 -8.26 2.33 6.23
C ALA A 320 -9.67 2.56 5.65
N ASN A 321 -9.90 2.18 4.39
CA ASN A 321 -11.22 2.29 3.77
C ASN A 321 -12.23 1.31 4.36
N GLN A 322 -11.81 0.10 4.77
CA GLN A 322 -12.68 -0.88 5.45
C GLN A 322 -13.17 -0.39 6.82
N VAL A 323 -12.31 0.28 7.59
CA VAL A 323 -12.70 0.89 8.87
C VAL A 323 -13.78 1.96 8.64
N LYS A 324 -13.54 2.90 7.72
CA LYS A 324 -14.49 3.96 7.36
C LYS A 324 -15.81 3.41 6.81
N LEU A 325 -15.73 2.34 6.02
CA LEU A 325 -16.91 1.64 5.49
C LEU A 325 -17.75 1.06 6.63
N THR A 326 -17.12 0.40 7.60
CA THR A 326 -17.81 -0.19 8.76
C THR A 326 -18.50 0.88 9.60
N GLU A 327 -17.83 2.00 9.87
CA GLU A 327 -18.40 3.14 10.61
C GLU A 327 -19.62 3.72 9.87
N ALA A 328 -19.48 4.00 8.57
CA ALA A 328 -20.56 4.55 7.77
C ALA A 328 -21.77 3.61 7.67
N THR A 329 -21.56 2.31 7.51
CA THR A 329 -22.66 1.32 7.50
C THR A 329 -23.39 1.28 8.84
N GLN A 330 -22.67 1.33 9.96
CA GLN A 330 -23.31 1.38 11.28
C GLN A 330 -24.14 2.65 11.49
N ASP A 331 -23.68 3.79 10.96
CA ASP A 331 -24.40 5.04 11.07
C ASP A 331 -25.63 5.07 10.16
N ILE A 332 -25.54 4.50 8.95
CA ILE A 332 -26.69 4.27 8.07
C ILE A 332 -27.76 3.42 8.78
N ASP A 333 -27.38 2.28 9.38
CA ASP A 333 -28.33 1.41 10.10
C ASP A 333 -29.09 2.18 11.20
N LYS A 334 -28.40 3.08 11.92
CA LYS A 334 -29.01 3.95 12.94
C LYS A 334 -29.96 4.97 12.31
N MET A 335 -29.55 5.63 11.22
CA MET A 335 -30.37 6.62 10.54
C MET A 335 -31.62 6.00 9.92
N GLU A 336 -31.51 4.84 9.26
CA GLU A 336 -32.64 4.13 8.66
C GLU A 336 -33.65 3.68 9.72
N LYS A 337 -33.17 3.21 10.88
CA LYS A 337 -34.05 2.89 12.01
C LYS A 337 -34.79 4.12 12.53
N LEU A 338 -34.12 5.27 12.60
CA LEU A 338 -34.72 6.53 13.02
C LEU A 338 -35.73 7.05 12.00
N ILE A 339 -35.41 6.99 10.70
CA ILE A 339 -36.33 7.34 9.60
C ILE A 339 -37.62 6.51 9.70
N LYS A 340 -37.50 5.19 9.85
CA LYS A 340 -38.66 4.29 9.97
C LYS A 340 -39.54 4.59 11.18
N ASP A 341 -38.94 4.93 12.32
CA ASP A 341 -39.68 5.35 13.51
C ASP A 341 -40.45 6.66 13.26
N LEU A 342 -39.81 7.65 12.63
CA LEU A 342 -40.42 8.93 12.29
C LEU A 342 -41.53 8.81 11.24
N GLU A 343 -41.34 7.99 10.21
CA GLU A 343 -42.37 7.71 9.19
C GLU A 343 -43.61 7.05 9.80
N SER A 344 -43.40 6.07 10.70
CA SER A 344 -44.51 5.37 11.38
C SER A 344 -45.35 6.30 12.26
N LYS A 345 -44.74 7.37 12.77
CA LYS A 345 -45.38 8.36 13.66
C LYS A 345 -46.07 9.50 12.92
N LYS A 346 -46.06 9.49 11.57
CA LYS A 346 -46.53 10.55 10.68
C LYS A 346 -45.91 11.91 11.07
N ASN A 347 -44.84 12.31 10.39
CA ASN A 347 -44.20 13.62 10.53
C ASN A 347 -45.10 14.80 10.02
N THR A 348 -46.42 14.65 10.13
CA THR A 348 -47.45 15.67 9.92
C THR A 348 -47.80 16.24 11.28
N LEU A 349 -47.90 17.56 11.42
CA LEU A 349 -48.37 18.17 12.67
C LEU A 349 -49.79 17.71 13.05
N SER A 350 -50.58 17.24 12.06
CA SER A 350 -51.84 16.50 12.22
C SER A 350 -51.56 15.07 12.70
N VAL A 351 -51.62 14.86 14.03
CA VAL A 351 -51.39 13.55 14.67
C VAL A 351 -52.63 13.15 15.46
N TYR A 352 -53.30 12.08 15.03
CA TYR A 352 -54.41 11.48 15.77
C TYR A 352 -53.88 10.56 16.87
N LEU A 353 -54.26 10.81 18.12
CA LEU A 353 -53.90 10.05 19.31
C LEU A 353 -55.14 9.49 20.00
N LYS A 354 -55.08 8.22 20.42
CA LYS A 354 -56.02 7.58 21.35
C LYS A 354 -55.61 7.85 22.80
N PHE A 355 -56.48 7.53 23.76
CA PHE A 355 -56.19 7.67 25.18
C PHE A 355 -54.88 6.95 25.55
N GLY A 356 -53.95 7.68 26.18
CA GLY A 356 -52.65 7.17 26.61
C GLY A 356 -51.56 7.12 25.51
N GLU A 357 -51.90 7.33 24.24
CA GLU A 357 -50.89 7.45 23.18
C GLU A 357 -50.13 8.79 23.27
N SER A 358 -48.92 8.82 22.71
CA SER A 358 -48.08 10.02 22.78
C SER A 358 -47.36 10.35 21.47
N PHE A 359 -47.26 11.64 21.18
CA PHE A 359 -46.47 12.21 20.08
C PHE A 359 -45.21 12.88 20.65
N THR A 360 -44.05 12.68 20.03
CA THR A 360 -42.78 13.32 20.46
C THR A 360 -42.27 14.26 19.38
N ALA A 361 -42.09 15.52 19.74
CA ALA A 361 -41.55 16.56 18.87
C ALA A 361 -40.13 16.94 19.30
N HIS A 362 -39.23 17.10 18.33
CA HIS A 362 -37.90 17.65 18.55
C HIS A 362 -37.92 19.17 18.42
N TYR A 363 -37.14 19.87 19.25
CA TYR A 363 -37.06 21.32 19.22
C TYR A 363 -35.61 21.81 19.16
N LYS A 364 -35.40 22.95 18.49
CA LYS A 364 -34.12 23.66 18.48
C LYS A 364 -34.24 24.96 19.27
N CYS A 365 -33.96 24.90 20.56
CA CYS A 365 -33.79 26.09 21.39
C CYS A 365 -32.95 25.82 22.65
N GLN A 366 -32.28 26.86 23.15
CA GLN A 366 -31.47 26.77 24.37
C GLN A 366 -32.33 26.51 25.62
N ASN A 367 -33.50 27.17 25.72
CA ASN A 367 -34.39 27.08 26.88
C ASN A 367 -35.84 26.97 26.43
N LEU A 368 -36.38 25.74 26.40
CA LEU A 368 -37.83 25.56 26.24
C LEU A 368 -38.54 25.89 27.57
N ILE A 369 -39.23 27.02 27.61
CA ILE A 369 -39.96 27.53 28.78
C ILE A 369 -41.48 27.36 28.63
N GLU A 370 -41.99 27.25 27.41
CA GLU A 370 -43.42 27.18 27.14
C GLU A 370 -43.70 26.31 25.89
N VAL A 371 -44.79 25.54 25.94
CA VAL A 371 -45.31 24.78 24.78
C VAL A 371 -46.81 24.99 24.67
N GLY A 372 -47.23 25.56 23.55
CA GLY A 372 -48.62 25.62 23.12
C GLY A 372 -48.96 24.44 22.22
N VAL A 373 -49.99 23.67 22.57
CA VAL A 373 -50.54 22.57 21.78
C VAL A 373 -51.94 22.97 21.34
N LYS A 374 -52.17 22.99 20.03
CA LYS A 374 -53.52 23.12 19.46
C LYS A 374 -53.97 21.75 18.99
N THR A 375 -55.22 21.41 19.28
CA THR A 375 -55.87 20.19 18.81
C THR A 375 -57.23 20.52 18.20
N ASP A 376 -57.88 19.51 17.62
CA ASP A 376 -59.29 19.57 17.20
C ASP A 376 -60.28 19.83 18.35
N LYS A 377 -59.87 19.60 19.60
CA LYS A 377 -60.70 19.69 20.80
C LYS A 377 -60.36 20.86 21.73
N GLY A 378 -59.35 21.66 21.40
CA GLY A 378 -58.96 22.81 22.20
C GLY A 378 -57.50 23.22 22.01
N ALA A 379 -57.08 24.27 22.71
CA ALA A 379 -55.69 24.70 22.73
C ALA A 379 -55.23 24.90 24.18
N TRP A 380 -54.06 24.37 24.53
CA TRP A 380 -53.49 24.46 25.87
C TRP A 380 -52.06 24.95 25.80
N THR A 381 -51.67 25.75 26.79
CA THR A 381 -50.30 26.22 26.94
C THR A 381 -49.73 25.66 28.23
N PHE A 382 -48.55 25.04 28.14
CA PHE A 382 -47.84 24.43 29.25
C PHE A 382 -46.58 25.24 29.51
N ASN A 383 -46.39 25.67 30.75
CA ASN A 383 -45.24 26.46 31.16
C ASN A 383 -44.31 25.60 32.04
N PHE A 384 -43.01 25.63 31.74
CA PHE A 384 -41.96 24.92 32.47
C PHE A 384 -41.16 25.83 33.41
N ASN A 385 -41.39 27.15 33.39
CA ASN A 385 -40.89 28.03 34.44
C ASN A 385 -41.72 27.84 35.70
N ARG A 386 -41.07 27.28 36.72
CA ARG A 386 -41.51 27.38 38.10
C ARG A 386 -40.46 28.12 38.89
#